data_AF-A0A4R2GWU8-F1
#
_entry.id   AF-A0A4R2GWU8-F1
#
_cell.length_a   1.000
_cell.length_b   1.000
_cell.length_c   1.000
_cell.angle_alpha   90.00
_cell.angle_beta   90.00
_cell.angle_gamma   90.00
#
_symmetry.space_group_name_H-M   'P 1'
#
loop_
_entity.id
_entity.type
_entity.pdbx_description
1 polymer ?
#
loop_
_entity_poly.entity_id
_entity_poly.type
_entity_poly.pdbx_seq_one_letter_code
_entity_poly.pdbx_strand_id
1 'polypeptide(L)'
;MGVMGQQERRGNSSPSEGEPSSAAPWFVAASIFGASAALMVAAIDTADARWAQITACLLIAVGALAFFLVYWLRRNRKSGDMLTGGVVVLVAIATCVVLIAGKTPSSGSPESTPNTKPSASGPSTDDYQGPWGAAGYQGGWGPERDTFTMNMPAPYPAFNSITDNPRHGDERNFVQIKRATAGNKTYGEDVAFEAGKQYEVYALFSNDAMETKDPSLIARDVRLKLLLGKPATEVGVGAMVTSANAEDVWDGSHVAGDSKFSITYVKGSARIYTLSLNGAPLPDKDLLTSGAMLGCKRLDGVIPPAGCSGYVTLRVVARSAE
;
A
#
# COMPACT_ATOMS: atom_id res chain seq x y z
N MET A 1 -36.20 44.70 -49.73
CA MET A 1 -35.93 46.01 -50.36
C MET A 1 -35.00 46.74 -49.39
N GLY A 2 -33.68 46.72 -49.52
CA GLY A 2 -32.87 47.05 -50.69
C GLY A 2 -32.34 48.47 -50.49
N VAL A 3 -31.02 48.60 -50.28
CA VAL A 3 -30.09 49.61 -50.85
C VAL A 3 -28.93 49.91 -49.89
N MET A 4 -27.73 49.51 -50.36
CA MET A 4 -26.38 49.95 -49.99
C MET A 4 -26.18 51.45 -50.24
N GLY A 5 -25.25 52.08 -49.50
CA GLY A 5 -24.70 53.38 -49.88
C GLY A 5 -23.54 53.83 -48.98
N GLN A 6 -22.31 53.59 -49.44
CA GLN A 6 -21.05 54.14 -48.92
C GLN A 6 -21.03 55.68 -48.97
N GLN A 7 -20.23 56.34 -48.10
CA GLN A 7 -19.08 57.14 -48.57
C GLN A 7 -18.14 57.62 -47.44
N GLU A 8 -16.84 57.45 -47.70
CA GLU A 8 -15.67 58.02 -47.03
C GLU A 8 -15.68 59.56 -46.94
N ARG A 9 -15.01 60.11 -45.92
CA ARG A 9 -13.95 61.13 -46.15
C ARG A 9 -12.99 61.28 -44.97
N ARG A 10 -11.72 61.37 -45.35
CA ARG A 10 -10.49 61.55 -44.57
C ARG A 10 -10.44 62.90 -43.84
N GLY A 11 -9.74 62.92 -42.71
CA GLY A 11 -9.24 64.14 -42.05
C GLY A 11 -8.06 63.80 -41.15
N ASN A 12 -6.86 64.12 -41.62
CA ASN A 12 -5.56 63.84 -41.03
C ASN A 12 -5.10 65.06 -40.21
N SER A 13 -4.76 64.90 -38.93
CA SER A 13 -3.91 65.84 -38.18
C SER A 13 -3.40 65.22 -36.87
N SER A 14 -2.13 64.85 -36.86
CA SER A 14 -1.27 64.72 -35.66
C SER A 14 -0.33 65.94 -35.64
N PRO A 15 0.51 66.19 -34.61
CA PRO A 15 0.65 65.58 -33.28
C PRO A 15 0.72 66.62 -32.13
N SER A 16 0.55 66.19 -30.88
CA SER A 16 1.11 66.94 -29.74
C SER A 16 1.69 65.99 -28.70
N GLU A 17 2.95 66.24 -28.40
CA GLU A 17 3.82 65.54 -27.47
C GLU A 17 3.23 65.46 -26.06
N GLY A 18 3.23 64.26 -25.49
CA GLY A 18 2.99 64.01 -24.07
C GLY A 18 4.01 63.01 -23.57
N GLU A 19 4.96 63.49 -22.78
CA GLU A 19 5.97 62.69 -22.08
C GLU A 19 5.37 61.79 -20.97
N PRO A 20 6.12 60.80 -20.45
CA PRO A 20 5.59 59.49 -20.08
C PRO A 20 5.08 59.42 -18.63
N SER A 21 3.87 58.86 -18.45
CA SER A 21 3.37 58.45 -17.14
C SER A 21 3.93 57.08 -16.75
N SER A 22 4.56 57.03 -15.57
CA SER A 22 5.05 55.87 -14.87
C SER A 22 4.08 54.67 -14.85
N ALA A 23 4.42 53.59 -15.55
CA ALA A 23 3.79 52.29 -15.39
C ALA A 23 4.25 51.65 -14.07
N ALA A 24 3.28 51.38 -13.18
CA ALA A 24 3.47 50.64 -11.94
C ALA A 24 3.62 49.12 -12.22
N PRO A 25 4.47 48.39 -11.46
CA PRO A 25 4.79 47.00 -11.71
C PRO A 25 3.75 46.08 -11.03
N TRP A 26 2.57 45.94 -11.63
CA TRP A 26 1.56 44.98 -11.13
C TRP A 26 1.24 43.83 -12.11
N PHE A 27 1.82 43.84 -13.32
CA PHE A 27 1.55 42.79 -14.32
C PHE A 27 2.65 41.74 -14.52
N VAL A 28 3.76 41.78 -13.77
CA VAL A 28 4.81 40.73 -13.85
C VAL A 28 4.69 39.67 -12.74
N ALA A 29 3.90 39.92 -11.69
CA ALA A 29 3.74 38.97 -10.58
C ALA A 29 2.70 37.86 -10.84
N ALA A 30 1.79 38.03 -11.81
CA ALA A 30 0.77 37.03 -12.11
C ALA A 30 1.28 35.87 -12.99
N SER A 31 2.38 36.07 -13.72
CA SER A 31 2.91 35.07 -14.66
C SER A 31 3.83 34.03 -14.00
N ILE A 32 4.32 34.29 -12.79
CA ILE A 32 5.26 33.39 -12.08
C ILE A 32 4.51 32.38 -11.20
N PHE A 33 3.29 32.67 -10.74
CA PHE A 33 2.49 31.72 -9.95
C PHE A 33 1.77 30.66 -10.80
N GLY A 34 1.49 30.94 -12.08
CA GLY A 34 0.84 29.98 -12.97
C GLY A 34 1.76 28.84 -13.45
N ALA A 35 3.07 29.11 -13.60
CA ALA A 35 4.03 28.13 -14.10
C ALA A 35 4.45 27.09 -13.05
N SER A 36 4.34 27.39 -11.75
CA SER A 36 4.71 26.47 -10.68
C SER A 36 3.64 25.41 -10.39
N ALA A 37 2.37 25.65 -10.73
CA ALA A 37 1.31 24.65 -10.55
C ALA A 37 1.32 23.58 -11.66
N ALA A 38 1.73 23.94 -12.88
CA ALA A 38 1.80 22.99 -14.00
C ALA A 38 2.97 21.98 -13.88
N LEU A 39 4.06 22.36 -13.20
CA LEU A 39 5.16 21.45 -12.85
C LEU A 39 4.84 20.56 -11.62
N MET A 40 3.76 20.83 -10.89
CA MET A 40 3.37 20.05 -9.70
C MET A 40 2.59 18.76 -10.02
N VAL A 41 2.11 18.58 -11.25
CA VAL A 41 1.32 17.38 -11.62
C VAL A 41 2.19 16.26 -12.24
N ALA A 42 3.45 16.54 -12.58
CA ALA A 42 4.30 15.57 -13.28
C ALA A 42 5.35 14.84 -12.40
N ALA A 43 5.39 15.09 -11.08
CA ALA A 43 6.41 14.51 -10.18
C ALA A 43 5.85 13.86 -8.91
N ILE A 44 4.56 13.53 -8.88
CA ILE A 44 3.99 12.66 -7.84
C ILE A 44 3.54 11.40 -8.54
N ASP A 45 4.52 10.59 -8.95
CA ASP A 45 4.26 9.18 -9.14
C ASP A 45 5.40 8.37 -8.52
N THR A 46 4.99 7.41 -7.70
CA THR A 46 5.76 6.35 -7.04
C THR A 46 6.61 6.69 -5.79
N ALA A 47 6.28 5.99 -4.69
CA ALA A 47 7.10 5.60 -3.54
C ALA A 47 7.62 6.67 -2.55
N ASP A 48 6.71 7.23 -1.74
CA ASP A 48 6.81 7.37 -0.26
C ASP A 48 6.06 8.64 0.19
N ALA A 49 4.96 8.43 0.92
CA ALA A 49 4.25 9.52 1.59
C ALA A 49 5.17 10.33 2.55
N ARG A 50 6.27 9.71 3.01
CA ARG A 50 7.28 10.36 3.87
C ARG A 50 8.16 11.33 3.10
N TRP A 51 8.62 10.98 1.90
CA TRP A 51 9.42 11.90 1.07
C TRP A 51 8.58 13.08 0.57
N ALA A 52 7.30 12.84 0.24
CA ALA A 52 6.37 13.92 -0.08
C ALA A 52 6.15 14.88 1.11
N GLN A 53 6.01 14.36 2.34
CA GLN A 53 5.89 15.18 3.55
C GLN A 53 7.17 15.97 3.86
N ILE A 54 8.35 15.37 3.71
CA ILE A 54 9.64 16.06 3.89
C ILE A 54 9.81 17.19 2.88
N THR A 55 9.50 16.94 1.60
CA THR A 55 9.57 17.94 0.53
C THR A 55 8.58 19.08 0.76
N ALA A 56 7.35 18.79 1.19
CA ALA A 56 6.37 19.80 1.53
C ALA A 56 6.83 20.69 2.71
N CYS A 57 7.38 20.09 3.77
CA CYS A 57 7.93 20.83 4.91
C CYS A 57 9.11 21.74 4.51
N LEU A 58 10.01 21.27 3.65
CA LEU A 58 11.13 22.07 3.14
C LEU A 58 10.64 23.27 2.32
N LEU A 59 9.67 23.07 1.44
CA LEU A 59 9.11 24.16 0.62
C LEU A 59 8.41 25.22 1.47
N ILE A 60 7.65 24.81 2.49
CA ILE A 60 7.02 25.74 3.44
C ILE A 60 8.07 26.53 4.22
N ALA A 61 9.13 25.87 4.70
CA ALA A 61 10.22 26.52 5.43
C ALA A 61 10.97 27.54 4.55
N VAL A 62 11.27 27.19 3.30
CA VAL A 62 11.91 28.09 2.33
C VAL A 62 11.00 29.28 2.01
N GLY A 63 9.70 29.05 1.81
CA GLY A 63 8.73 30.12 1.58
C GLY A 63 8.62 31.08 2.77
N ALA A 64 8.58 30.55 3.99
CA ALA A 64 8.54 31.36 5.21
C ALA A 64 9.83 32.19 5.39
N LEU A 65 11.00 31.61 5.11
CA LEU A 65 12.29 32.32 5.15
C LEU A 65 12.37 33.42 4.09
N ALA A 66 11.92 33.16 2.86
CA ALA A 66 11.87 34.16 1.79
C ALA A 66 10.93 35.32 2.15
N PHE A 67 9.75 35.01 2.70
CA PHE A 67 8.81 36.03 3.17
C PHE A 67 9.40 36.88 4.30
N PHE A 68 10.03 36.24 5.29
CA PHE A 68 10.70 36.95 6.39
C PHE A 68 11.85 37.81 5.90
N LEU A 69 12.65 37.34 4.94
CA LEU A 69 13.75 38.09 4.36
C LEU A 69 13.22 39.33 3.62
N VAL A 70 12.18 39.19 2.81
CA VAL A 70 11.56 40.33 2.09
C VAL A 70 10.93 41.32 3.08
N TYR A 71 10.24 40.81 4.11
CA TYR A 71 9.67 41.64 5.16
C TYR A 71 10.74 42.42 5.92
N TRP A 72 11.83 41.75 6.31
CA TRP A 72 12.96 42.35 7.01
C TRP A 72 13.68 43.40 6.15
N LEU A 73 13.97 43.10 4.88
CA LEU A 73 14.55 44.05 3.92
C LEU A 73 13.67 45.28 3.71
N ARG A 74 12.34 45.12 3.67
CA ARG A 74 11.40 46.24 3.59
C ARG A 74 11.39 47.08 4.86
N ARG A 75 11.44 46.45 6.03
CA ARG A 75 11.35 47.11 7.33
C ARG A 75 12.64 47.83 7.74
N ASN A 76 13.80 47.27 7.41
CA ASN A 76 15.12 47.80 7.82
C ASN A 76 15.82 48.66 6.77
N ARG A 77 15.13 49.10 5.71
CA ARG A 77 15.70 49.93 4.63
C ARG A 77 16.24 51.31 5.07
N LYS A 78 16.11 51.68 6.35
CA LYS A 78 16.55 52.99 6.91
C LYS A 78 17.60 52.90 8.03
N SER A 79 18.00 51.71 8.47
CA SER A 79 19.00 51.55 9.54
C SER A 79 20.12 50.66 9.04
N GLY A 80 21.34 51.21 8.89
CA GLY A 80 22.51 50.56 8.31
C GLY A 80 23.11 49.39 9.11
N ASP A 81 22.33 48.69 9.92
CA ASP A 81 22.78 47.55 10.70
C ASP A 81 22.48 46.23 9.97
N MET A 82 23.38 45.89 9.03
CA MET A 82 23.35 44.61 8.31
C MET A 82 23.76 43.41 9.17
N LEU A 83 24.43 43.63 10.30
CA LEU A 83 25.06 42.55 11.08
C LEU A 83 24.07 41.72 11.91
N THR A 84 22.96 42.29 12.38
CA THR A 84 22.04 41.60 13.29
C THR A 84 21.06 40.67 12.55
N GLY A 85 20.68 40.98 11.31
CA GLY A 85 19.77 40.15 10.52
C GLY A 85 20.41 38.87 10.00
N GLY A 86 21.68 38.92 9.60
CA GLY A 86 22.42 37.76 9.10
C GLY A 86 22.62 36.67 10.16
N VAL A 87 22.83 37.06 11.42
CA VAL A 87 23.00 36.12 12.54
C VAL A 87 21.71 35.34 12.82
N VAL A 88 20.54 35.98 12.75
CA VAL A 88 19.25 35.30 12.99
C VAL A 88 18.95 34.28 11.89
N VAL A 89 19.26 34.60 10.64
CA VAL A 89 19.08 33.65 9.51
C VAL A 89 20.06 32.49 9.61
N LEU A 90 21.32 32.74 9.96
CA LEU A 90 22.32 31.68 10.17
C LEU A 90 21.96 30.77 11.35
N VAL A 91 21.43 31.31 12.45
CA VAL A 91 20.96 30.52 13.59
C VAL A 91 19.74 29.68 13.20
N ALA A 92 18.79 30.22 12.41
CA ALA A 92 17.65 29.44 11.92
C ALA A 92 18.08 28.30 11.00
N ILE A 93 19.02 28.54 10.09
CA ILE A 93 19.59 27.50 9.20
C ILE A 93 20.35 26.46 10.02
N ALA A 94 21.19 26.87 10.96
CA ALA A 94 21.92 25.95 11.84
C ALA A 94 20.98 25.09 12.69
N THR A 95 19.88 25.64 13.18
CA THR A 95 18.88 24.90 13.97
C THR A 95 18.12 23.88 13.09
N CYS A 96 17.80 24.23 11.84
CA CYS A 96 17.26 23.28 10.87
C CYS A 96 18.25 22.16 10.53
N VAL A 97 19.54 22.46 10.37
CA VAL A 97 20.57 21.44 10.10
C VAL A 97 20.76 20.52 11.30
N VAL A 98 20.73 21.02 12.53
CA VAL A 98 20.81 20.19 13.75
C VAL A 98 19.57 19.31 13.94
N LEU A 99 18.38 19.76 13.56
CA LEU A 99 17.17 18.93 13.59
C LEU A 99 17.16 17.84 12.51
N ILE A 100 17.87 18.06 11.39
CA ILE A 100 18.05 17.07 10.32
C ILE A 100 19.21 16.11 10.65
N ALA A 101 20.28 16.59 11.31
CA ALA A 101 21.46 15.80 11.66
C ALA A 101 21.36 15.07 13.01
N GLY A 102 20.46 15.50 13.91
CA GLY A 102 20.27 14.93 15.25
C GLY A 102 19.53 13.58 15.31
N LYS A 103 19.22 13.00 14.15
CA LYS A 103 18.76 11.62 14.02
C LYS A 103 19.40 10.99 12.77
N THR A 104 20.70 10.80 12.82
CA THR A 104 21.34 9.69 12.12
C THR A 104 21.18 8.44 12.98
N PRO A 105 20.31 7.46 12.62
CA PRO A 105 20.65 6.09 12.94
C PRO A 105 21.95 5.80 12.18
N SER A 106 22.95 5.28 12.89
CA SER A 106 24.17 4.77 12.31
C SER A 106 23.86 3.93 11.08
N SER A 107 24.49 4.27 9.97
CA SER A 107 24.64 3.41 8.80
C SER A 107 25.49 2.20 9.16
N GLY A 108 24.96 1.32 10.00
CA GLY A 108 25.30 -0.09 9.99
C GLY A 108 24.28 -0.71 9.05
N SER A 109 24.71 -1.04 7.84
CA SER A 109 23.96 -1.93 6.97
C SER A 109 23.76 -3.23 7.75
N PRO A 110 22.54 -3.64 8.13
CA PRO A 110 22.31 -5.07 8.14
C PRO A 110 22.31 -5.41 6.66
N GLU A 111 23.36 -6.09 6.24
CA GLU A 111 23.27 -7.04 5.16
C GLU A 111 21.90 -7.72 5.29
N SER A 112 20.96 -7.31 4.44
CA SER A 112 19.81 -8.13 4.15
C SER A 112 20.44 -9.31 3.43
N THR A 113 20.87 -10.31 4.20
CA THR A 113 20.82 -11.66 3.70
C THR A 113 19.42 -11.75 3.10
N PRO A 114 19.30 -11.95 1.77
CA PRO A 114 18.02 -12.35 1.26
C PRO A 114 17.66 -13.55 2.13
N ASN A 115 16.44 -13.59 2.64
CA ASN A 115 15.92 -14.82 3.22
C ASN A 115 15.74 -15.78 2.05
N THR A 116 16.86 -16.25 1.50
CA THR A 116 17.01 -17.39 0.61
C THR A 116 16.94 -18.64 1.49
N LYS A 117 15.95 -18.71 2.39
CA LYS A 117 15.38 -20.00 2.70
C LYS A 117 14.33 -20.18 1.62
N PRO A 118 14.50 -21.16 0.70
CA PRO A 118 13.42 -21.53 -0.19
C PRO A 118 12.18 -21.70 0.67
N SER A 119 11.07 -21.10 0.23
CA SER A 119 9.75 -21.53 0.67
C SER A 119 9.78 -23.05 0.73
N ALA A 120 9.39 -23.64 1.87
CA ALA A 120 9.53 -25.07 2.13
C ALA A 120 9.20 -25.85 0.85
N SER A 121 10.10 -26.73 0.43
CA SER A 121 9.98 -27.52 -0.79
C SER A 121 8.55 -28.06 -0.87
N GLY A 122 7.81 -27.64 -1.90
CA GLY A 122 6.45 -28.12 -2.10
C GLY A 122 6.44 -29.65 -2.12
N PRO A 123 5.41 -30.31 -1.58
CA PRO A 123 5.28 -31.75 -1.70
C PRO A 123 5.29 -32.15 -3.20
N SER A 124 6.07 -33.18 -3.51
CA SER A 124 6.14 -33.84 -4.82
C SER A 124 4.75 -34.19 -5.36
N THR A 125 4.53 -33.96 -6.66
CA THR A 125 3.23 -33.97 -7.37
C THR A 125 2.63 -35.35 -7.66
N ASP A 126 3.13 -36.45 -7.10
CA ASP A 126 2.74 -37.80 -7.56
C ASP A 126 1.55 -38.45 -6.81
N ASP A 127 0.84 -37.76 -5.92
CA ASP A 127 -0.35 -38.33 -5.22
C ASP A 127 -1.42 -37.27 -4.82
N TYR A 128 -1.98 -36.52 -5.78
CA TYR A 128 -3.05 -35.55 -5.51
C TYR A 128 -4.46 -36.20 -5.49
N GLN A 129 -4.92 -36.62 -4.30
CA GLN A 129 -6.34 -36.94 -4.01
C GLN A 129 -6.97 -35.89 -3.09
N GLY A 130 -7.03 -34.62 -3.51
CA GLY A 130 -7.61 -33.49 -2.76
C GLY A 130 -6.90 -33.22 -1.42
N PRO A 131 -6.32 -32.04 -1.16
CA PRO A 131 -4.91 -32.00 -0.76
C PRO A 131 -4.55 -32.61 0.61
N TRP A 132 -5.50 -32.99 1.47
CA TRP A 132 -5.19 -33.44 2.83
C TRP A 132 -5.76 -34.80 3.23
N GLY A 133 -6.58 -35.44 2.39
CA GLY A 133 -7.16 -36.76 2.64
C GLY A 133 -7.64 -36.96 4.09
N ALA A 134 -7.53 -38.19 4.58
CA ALA A 134 -7.74 -38.49 5.99
C ALA A 134 -6.62 -37.96 6.90
N ALA A 135 -5.55 -37.34 6.37
CA ALA A 135 -4.33 -36.95 7.09
C ALA A 135 -4.37 -35.52 7.67
N GLY A 136 -5.22 -34.63 7.17
CA GLY A 136 -5.35 -33.23 7.62
C GLY A 136 -4.21 -32.33 7.12
N TYR A 137 -4.37 -31.00 7.25
CA TYR A 137 -3.42 -30.03 6.67
C TYR A 137 -2.04 -30.13 7.33
N GLN A 138 -1.00 -30.37 6.53
CA GLN A 138 0.37 -30.51 7.04
C GLN A 138 1.19 -29.20 6.97
N GLY A 139 0.60 -28.11 6.48
CA GLY A 139 1.33 -26.87 6.20
C GLY A 139 1.74 -26.73 4.73
N GLY A 140 2.42 -25.63 4.40
CA GLY A 140 2.98 -25.35 3.07
C GLY A 140 2.03 -24.64 2.10
N TRP A 141 2.52 -24.44 0.88
CA TRP A 141 1.90 -23.62 -0.16
C TRP A 141 1.65 -24.42 -1.43
N GLY A 142 0.81 -23.88 -2.31
CA GLY A 142 0.61 -24.42 -3.65
C GLY A 142 -0.61 -23.83 -4.36
N PRO A 143 -0.88 -24.31 -5.59
CA PRO A 143 -0.02 -25.18 -6.39
C PRO A 143 1.20 -24.41 -6.92
N GLU A 144 2.14 -25.14 -7.53
CA GLU A 144 3.07 -24.51 -8.47
C GLU A 144 2.27 -23.89 -9.61
N ARG A 145 2.54 -22.62 -9.91
CA ARG A 145 1.73 -21.80 -10.82
C ARG A 145 2.57 -20.74 -11.49
N ASP A 146 2.06 -20.21 -12.59
CA ASP A 146 2.63 -19.04 -13.23
C ASP A 146 2.73 -17.87 -12.23
N THR A 147 3.81 -17.10 -12.37
CA THR A 147 4.05 -15.92 -11.56
C THR A 147 4.20 -14.69 -12.42
N PHE A 148 3.83 -13.57 -11.84
CA PHE A 148 3.72 -12.29 -12.52
C PHE A 148 4.46 -11.21 -11.72
N THR A 149 4.53 -10.01 -12.29
CA THR A 149 5.08 -8.83 -11.61
C THR A 149 4.09 -7.69 -11.69
N MET A 150 4.24 -6.68 -10.84
CA MET A 150 3.42 -5.47 -10.88
C MET A 150 3.43 -4.80 -12.26
N ASN A 151 4.55 -4.89 -12.97
CA ASN A 151 4.72 -4.33 -14.32
C ASN A 151 4.18 -5.24 -15.43
N MET A 152 4.03 -6.54 -15.16
CA MET A 152 3.49 -7.53 -16.10
C MET A 152 2.50 -8.44 -15.36
N PRO A 153 1.29 -7.94 -15.05
CA PRO A 153 0.27 -8.72 -14.34
C PRO A 153 -0.31 -9.84 -15.20
N ALA A 154 -1.10 -10.72 -14.59
CA ALA A 154 -1.64 -11.89 -15.26
C ALA A 154 -2.62 -11.52 -16.40
N PRO A 155 -2.59 -12.20 -17.55
CA PRO A 155 -3.57 -12.00 -18.63
C PRO A 155 -4.89 -12.75 -18.39
N TYR A 156 -5.07 -13.36 -17.22
CA TYR A 156 -6.24 -14.12 -16.80
C TYR A 156 -6.41 -13.99 -15.27
N PRO A 157 -7.59 -14.31 -14.69
CA PRO A 157 -7.77 -14.35 -13.24
C PRO A 157 -6.74 -15.25 -12.57
N ALA A 158 -5.87 -14.66 -11.75
CA ALA A 158 -4.82 -15.35 -11.02
C ALA A 158 -4.76 -14.78 -9.61
N PHE A 159 -4.63 -15.65 -8.60
CA PHE A 159 -4.57 -15.23 -7.21
C PHE A 159 -3.14 -15.27 -6.68
N ASN A 160 -2.73 -14.19 -6.02
CA ASN A 160 -1.53 -14.12 -5.18
C ASN A 160 -0.31 -14.69 -5.91
N SER A 161 -0.04 -14.11 -7.06
CA SER A 161 0.88 -14.55 -8.11
C SER A 161 1.91 -13.47 -8.48
N ILE A 162 1.73 -12.24 -7.99
CA ILE A 162 2.71 -11.15 -8.11
C ILE A 162 3.89 -11.40 -7.17
N THR A 163 5.10 -11.32 -7.71
CA THR A 163 6.36 -11.60 -6.97
C THR A 163 7.02 -10.36 -6.37
N ASP A 164 6.62 -9.16 -6.80
CA ASP A 164 7.26 -7.88 -6.48
C ASP A 164 6.27 -6.80 -6.02
N ASN A 165 5.21 -7.17 -5.29
CA ASN A 165 4.26 -6.21 -4.75
C ASN A 165 4.98 -5.25 -3.78
N PRO A 166 4.95 -3.92 -4.00
CA PRO A 166 5.73 -2.97 -3.19
C PRO A 166 5.25 -2.84 -1.72
N ARG A 167 4.08 -3.37 -1.39
CA ARG A 167 3.51 -3.35 -0.03
C ARG A 167 3.68 -4.68 0.68
N HIS A 168 3.57 -5.80 -0.04
CA HIS A 168 3.56 -7.15 0.54
C HIS A 168 4.85 -7.94 0.23
N GLY A 169 5.46 -7.69 -0.92
CA GLY A 169 6.55 -8.50 -1.47
C GLY A 169 6.00 -9.58 -2.40
N ASP A 170 6.47 -10.81 -2.23
CA ASP A 170 5.98 -11.96 -2.97
C ASP A 170 4.62 -12.40 -2.40
N GLU A 171 3.56 -12.24 -3.20
CA GLU A 171 2.20 -12.54 -2.76
C GLU A 171 1.94 -14.03 -2.57
N ARG A 172 2.80 -14.92 -3.08
CA ARG A 172 2.62 -16.37 -2.88
C ARG A 172 2.73 -16.78 -1.41
N ASN A 173 3.46 -16.00 -0.62
CA ASN A 173 3.43 -16.04 0.84
C ASN A 173 2.29 -15.13 1.32
N PHE A 174 1.06 -15.62 1.26
CA PHE A 174 -0.12 -14.85 1.62
C PHE A 174 -0.71 -15.20 2.98
N VAL A 175 -0.26 -16.26 3.64
CA VAL A 175 -0.69 -16.63 4.98
C VAL A 175 0.42 -16.41 5.99
N GLN A 176 0.13 -15.60 7.00
CA GLN A 176 1.06 -15.31 8.07
C GLN A 176 0.36 -15.42 9.42
N ILE A 177 1.12 -15.74 10.46
CA ILE A 177 0.61 -15.89 11.82
C ILE A 177 1.38 -15.01 12.80
N LYS A 178 0.66 -14.54 13.83
CA LYS A 178 1.27 -13.93 15.02
C LYS A 178 0.47 -14.28 16.27
N ARG A 179 1.03 -14.01 17.44
CA ARG A 179 0.24 -13.98 18.68
C ARG A 179 -0.82 -12.89 18.58
N ALA A 180 -2.06 -13.16 19.00
CA ALA A 180 -3.15 -12.20 18.89
C ALA A 180 -2.88 -10.88 19.64
N THR A 181 -2.05 -10.91 20.69
CA THR A 181 -1.65 -9.74 21.49
C THR A 181 -0.40 -9.03 20.97
N ALA A 182 0.29 -9.59 19.96
CA ALA A 182 1.49 -8.99 19.40
C ALA A 182 1.14 -7.93 18.34
N GLY A 183 2.06 -6.98 18.13
CA GLY A 183 1.90 -5.93 17.12
C GLY A 183 2.03 -6.46 15.69
N ASN A 184 1.47 -5.74 14.71
CA ASN A 184 1.40 -6.20 13.32
C ASN A 184 2.76 -6.41 12.63
N LYS A 185 3.86 -5.92 13.20
CA LYS A 185 5.22 -6.18 12.67
C LYS A 185 5.73 -7.59 12.96
N THR A 186 4.98 -8.40 13.72
CA THR A 186 5.40 -9.74 14.15
C THR A 186 4.69 -10.86 13.39
N TYR A 187 4.02 -10.56 12.28
CA TYR A 187 3.55 -11.59 11.37
C TYR A 187 4.75 -12.32 10.74
N GLY A 188 4.63 -13.63 10.60
CA GLY A 188 5.62 -14.48 9.93
C GLY A 188 5.09 -15.90 9.74
N GLU A 189 5.97 -16.81 9.34
CA GLU A 189 5.62 -18.20 9.02
C GLU A 189 5.45 -19.11 10.22
N ASP A 190 6.12 -18.78 11.33
CA ASP A 190 6.22 -19.68 12.47
C ASP A 190 5.96 -18.91 13.76
N VAL A 191 5.25 -19.55 14.68
CA VAL A 191 5.07 -19.03 16.03
C VAL A 191 5.16 -20.14 17.08
N ALA A 192 5.83 -19.83 18.19
CA ALA A 192 5.92 -20.76 19.30
C ALA A 192 4.55 -20.99 19.97
N PHE A 193 4.24 -22.26 20.22
CA PHE A 193 3.10 -22.73 20.99
C PHE A 193 3.16 -22.21 22.41
N GLU A 194 2.01 -21.73 22.89
CA GLU A 194 1.75 -21.43 24.28
C GLU A 194 0.32 -21.88 24.60
N ALA A 195 0.19 -22.76 25.60
CA ALA A 195 -1.09 -23.35 25.95
C ALA A 195 -2.15 -22.27 26.28
N GLY A 196 -3.32 -22.39 25.66
CA GLY A 196 -4.46 -21.50 25.87
C GLY A 196 -4.34 -20.12 25.21
N LYS A 197 -3.24 -19.83 24.50
CA LYS A 197 -3.07 -18.55 23.80
C LYS A 197 -3.78 -18.55 22.45
N GLN A 198 -4.21 -17.35 22.07
CA GLN A 198 -4.78 -17.08 20.75
C GLN A 198 -3.72 -16.51 19.81
N TYR A 199 -3.85 -16.89 18.56
CA TYR A 199 -3.04 -16.44 17.45
C TYR A 199 -3.95 -15.79 16.42
N GLU A 200 -3.44 -14.77 15.75
CA GLU A 200 -4.11 -14.10 14.65
C GLU A 200 -3.44 -14.54 13.36
N VAL A 201 -4.23 -15.13 12.47
CA VAL A 201 -3.84 -15.56 11.14
C VAL A 201 -4.27 -14.46 10.19
N TYR A 202 -3.37 -14.05 9.31
CA TYR A 202 -3.57 -13.12 8.21
C TYR A 202 -3.57 -13.92 6.90
N ALA A 203 -4.52 -13.67 6.01
CA ALA A 203 -4.59 -14.28 4.69
C ALA A 203 -4.85 -13.19 3.63
N LEU A 204 -3.84 -12.84 2.84
CA LEU A 204 -3.98 -11.93 1.70
C LEU A 204 -4.76 -12.61 0.58
N PHE A 205 -5.56 -11.84 -0.14
CA PHE A 205 -6.11 -12.21 -1.44
C PHE A 205 -6.03 -11.02 -2.40
N SER A 206 -5.61 -11.29 -3.63
CA SER A 206 -5.53 -10.34 -4.72
C SER A 206 -5.81 -11.07 -6.03
N ASN A 207 -6.71 -10.53 -6.85
CA ASN A 207 -6.81 -10.95 -8.24
C ASN A 207 -5.80 -10.13 -9.05
N ASP A 208 -4.71 -10.79 -9.42
CA ASP A 208 -3.55 -10.19 -10.07
C ASP A 208 -3.66 -10.13 -11.59
N ALA A 209 -4.86 -10.36 -12.10
CA ALA A 209 -5.17 -10.07 -13.48
C ALA A 209 -4.95 -8.57 -13.78
N MET A 210 -4.45 -8.30 -14.98
CA MET A 210 -4.19 -6.95 -15.48
C MET A 210 -5.43 -6.07 -15.45
N GLU A 211 -5.24 -4.79 -15.11
CA GLU A 211 -6.35 -3.83 -15.07
C GLU A 211 -6.88 -3.54 -16.48
N THR A 212 -8.08 -4.04 -16.78
CA THR A 212 -8.77 -3.72 -18.02
C THR A 212 -10.28 -3.66 -17.80
N LYS A 213 -11.04 -3.29 -18.84
CA LYS A 213 -12.50 -3.38 -18.84
C LYS A 213 -13.02 -4.77 -19.28
N ASP A 214 -12.13 -5.73 -19.51
CA ASP A 214 -12.54 -7.08 -19.93
C ASP A 214 -13.22 -7.81 -18.76
N PRO A 215 -14.51 -8.15 -18.85
CA PRO A 215 -15.22 -8.86 -17.80
C PRO A 215 -14.72 -10.31 -17.60
N SER A 216 -13.93 -10.86 -18.52
CA SER A 216 -13.32 -12.19 -18.40
C SER A 216 -12.24 -12.25 -17.31
N LEU A 217 -11.63 -11.11 -16.98
CA LEU A 217 -10.59 -10.98 -15.95
C LEU A 217 -11.14 -10.85 -14.54
N ILE A 218 -12.47 -10.80 -14.38
CA ILE A 218 -13.12 -10.75 -13.07
C ILE A 218 -13.18 -12.18 -12.51
N ALA A 219 -12.57 -12.39 -11.34
CA ALA A 219 -12.70 -13.63 -10.59
C ALA A 219 -14.10 -13.76 -9.96
N ARG A 220 -14.68 -14.96 -10.00
CA ARG A 220 -16.06 -15.24 -9.59
C ARG A 220 -16.14 -16.39 -8.60
N ASP A 221 -17.18 -16.35 -7.77
CA ASP A 221 -17.39 -17.30 -6.68
C ASP A 221 -16.16 -17.45 -5.78
N VAL A 222 -15.49 -16.31 -5.53
CA VAL A 222 -14.24 -16.32 -4.77
C VAL A 222 -14.52 -16.56 -3.29
N ARG A 223 -13.84 -17.54 -2.70
CA ARG A 223 -14.02 -17.94 -1.30
C ARG A 223 -12.68 -18.13 -0.59
N LEU A 224 -12.69 -17.94 0.72
CA LEU A 224 -11.61 -18.31 1.62
C LEU A 224 -12.00 -19.53 2.44
N LYS A 225 -11.18 -20.58 2.43
CA LYS A 225 -11.28 -21.73 3.32
C LYS A 225 -10.13 -21.68 4.33
N LEU A 226 -10.43 -21.86 5.61
CA LEU A 226 -9.45 -22.05 6.66
C LEU A 226 -9.00 -23.51 6.68
N LEU A 227 -7.69 -23.73 6.63
CA LEU A 227 -7.05 -25.03 6.72
C LEU A 227 -6.45 -25.21 8.12
N LEU A 228 -6.84 -26.27 8.82
CA LEU A 228 -6.30 -26.59 10.14
C LEU A 228 -5.64 -27.96 10.12
N GLY A 229 -4.42 -28.02 10.64
CA GLY A 229 -3.70 -29.25 10.83
C GLY A 229 -4.23 -30.09 11.98
N LYS A 230 -3.82 -31.35 11.99
CA LYS A 230 -4.14 -32.28 13.08
C LYS A 230 -3.27 -32.03 14.31
N PRO A 231 -3.67 -32.56 15.49
CA PRO A 231 -2.84 -32.46 16.67
C PRO A 231 -1.45 -33.08 16.48
N ALA A 232 -0.41 -32.29 16.73
CA ALA A 232 1.00 -32.64 16.56
C ALA A 232 1.89 -31.68 17.39
N THR A 233 3.21 -31.88 17.38
CA THR A 233 4.18 -30.93 17.96
C THR A 233 4.43 -29.72 17.05
N GLU A 234 4.04 -29.84 15.78
CA GLU A 234 4.02 -28.76 14.81
C GLU A 234 2.69 -28.87 14.05
N VAL A 235 1.89 -27.80 14.08
CA VAL A 235 0.53 -27.80 13.53
C VAL A 235 0.41 -26.68 12.51
N GLY A 236 0.12 -27.06 11.26
CA GLY A 236 -0.13 -26.13 10.17
C GLY A 236 -1.46 -25.38 10.34
N VAL A 237 -1.46 -24.09 10.01
CA VAL A 237 -2.64 -23.23 9.91
C VAL A 237 -2.53 -22.45 8.62
N GLY A 238 -3.48 -22.68 7.72
CA GLY A 238 -3.41 -22.16 6.37
C GLY A 238 -4.73 -21.56 5.91
N ALA A 239 -4.71 -21.01 4.71
CA ALA A 239 -5.90 -20.59 4.01
C ALA A 239 -5.81 -21.01 2.55
N MET A 240 -6.96 -21.33 1.96
CA MET A 240 -7.10 -21.57 0.53
C MET A 240 -8.06 -20.54 -0.05
N VAL A 241 -7.62 -19.85 -1.10
CA VAL A 241 -8.47 -18.99 -1.92
C VAL A 241 -8.95 -19.83 -3.10
N THR A 242 -10.26 -19.96 -3.25
CA THR A 242 -10.86 -20.72 -4.36
C THR A 242 -11.65 -19.82 -5.29
N SER A 243 -11.78 -20.20 -6.55
CA SER A 243 -12.50 -19.44 -7.57
C SER A 243 -13.18 -20.36 -8.59
N ALA A 244 -14.30 -19.92 -9.16
CA ALA A 244 -14.95 -20.66 -10.25
C ALA A 244 -14.21 -20.56 -11.59
N ASN A 245 -13.32 -19.56 -11.75
CA ASN A 245 -12.64 -19.27 -13.01
C ASN A 245 -11.17 -18.88 -12.85
N ALA A 246 -10.55 -19.26 -11.72
CA ALA A 246 -9.12 -19.16 -11.50
C ALA A 246 -8.66 -20.45 -10.81
N GLU A 247 -7.36 -20.72 -10.85
CA GLU A 247 -6.77 -21.81 -10.08
C GLU A 247 -6.90 -21.53 -8.57
N ASP A 248 -7.26 -22.56 -7.81
CA ASP A 248 -7.31 -22.49 -6.35
C ASP A 248 -5.88 -22.43 -5.80
N VAL A 249 -5.61 -21.52 -4.86
CA VAL A 249 -4.28 -21.35 -4.24
C VAL A 249 -4.37 -21.53 -2.74
N TRP A 250 -3.37 -22.18 -2.13
CA TRP A 250 -3.25 -22.30 -0.68
C TRP A 250 -1.86 -21.90 -0.20
N ASP A 251 -1.80 -21.47 1.04
CA ASP A 251 -0.59 -21.16 1.79
C ASP A 251 -0.86 -21.34 3.28
N GLY A 252 0.20 -21.44 4.09
CA GLY A 252 0.05 -21.55 5.52
C GLY A 252 1.31 -21.47 6.33
N SER A 253 1.08 -21.17 7.59
CA SER A 253 2.07 -20.98 8.64
C SER A 253 2.01 -22.13 9.63
N HIS A 254 2.98 -22.20 10.55
CA HIS A 254 3.04 -23.25 11.58
C HIS A 254 3.00 -22.65 12.98
N VAL A 255 2.42 -23.42 13.89
CA VAL A 255 2.67 -23.29 15.32
C VAL A 255 3.56 -24.46 15.73
N ALA A 256 4.61 -24.21 16.51
CA ALA A 256 5.56 -25.24 16.94
C ALA A 256 5.70 -25.28 18.46
N GLY A 257 5.75 -26.47 19.06
CA GLY A 257 5.90 -26.67 20.50
C GLY A 257 6.58 -27.99 20.87
N ASP A 258 6.98 -28.12 22.13
CA ASP A 258 7.72 -29.29 22.63
C ASP A 258 6.84 -30.50 22.95
N SER A 259 5.52 -30.35 22.86
CA SER A 259 4.54 -31.41 23.15
C SER A 259 3.38 -31.33 22.16
N LYS A 260 2.61 -32.41 22.03
CA LYS A 260 1.46 -32.42 21.12
C LYS A 260 0.39 -31.43 21.57
N PHE A 261 -0.11 -30.63 20.64
CA PHE A 261 -1.22 -29.73 20.86
C PHE A 261 -2.14 -29.71 19.64
N SER A 262 -3.32 -29.11 19.81
CA SER A 262 -4.31 -28.90 18.77
C SER A 262 -4.56 -27.40 18.58
N ILE A 263 -4.97 -27.03 17.38
CA ILE A 263 -5.41 -25.67 17.06
C ILE A 263 -6.88 -25.73 16.67
N THR A 264 -7.67 -24.78 17.18
CA THR A 264 -9.08 -24.66 16.80
C THR A 264 -9.41 -23.22 16.44
N TYR A 265 -10.31 -23.06 15.49
CA TYR A 265 -10.83 -21.74 15.11
C TYR A 265 -11.64 -21.10 16.25
N VAL A 266 -11.43 -19.80 16.47
CA VAL A 266 -12.24 -18.99 17.38
C VAL A 266 -13.42 -18.41 16.60
N LYS A 267 -14.60 -19.01 16.78
CA LYS A 267 -15.84 -18.62 16.10
C LYS A 267 -16.13 -17.11 16.21
N GLY A 268 -16.54 -16.47 15.11
CA GLY A 268 -16.86 -15.05 15.04
C GLY A 268 -15.65 -14.10 15.02
N SER A 269 -14.44 -14.64 14.93
CA SER A 269 -13.20 -13.83 14.92
C SER A 269 -12.81 -13.36 13.52
N ALA A 270 -13.31 -13.99 12.46
CA ALA A 270 -12.93 -13.67 11.09
C ALA A 270 -13.41 -12.27 10.66
N ARG A 271 -12.48 -11.48 10.15
CA ARG A 271 -12.68 -10.11 9.66
C ARG A 271 -12.05 -9.98 8.28
N ILE A 272 -12.78 -9.41 7.34
CA ILE A 272 -12.25 -9.05 6.02
C ILE A 272 -11.86 -7.57 6.00
N TYR A 273 -10.81 -7.25 5.27
CA TYR A 273 -10.34 -5.89 5.07
C TYR A 273 -10.09 -5.69 3.59
N THR A 274 -10.92 -4.85 3.00
CA THR A 274 -10.71 -4.24 1.68
C THR A 274 -10.86 -2.74 1.86
N LEU A 275 -10.67 -1.96 0.78
CA LEU A 275 -10.96 -0.53 0.81
C LEU A 275 -12.40 -0.22 1.29
N SER A 276 -13.38 -1.08 0.99
CA SER A 276 -14.79 -0.86 1.35
C SER A 276 -15.28 -1.67 2.54
N LEU A 277 -14.70 -2.84 2.81
CA LEU A 277 -15.15 -3.77 3.86
C LEU A 277 -14.29 -3.73 5.14
N ASN A 278 -13.57 -2.64 5.39
CA ASN A 278 -12.63 -2.42 6.51
C ASN A 278 -13.04 -3.02 7.88
N GLY A 279 -12.73 -4.30 8.14
CA GLY A 279 -13.05 -5.00 9.38
C GLY A 279 -14.46 -5.60 9.45
N ALA A 280 -15.14 -5.76 8.32
CA ALA A 280 -16.45 -6.39 8.25
C ALA A 280 -16.36 -7.86 8.69
N PRO A 281 -17.39 -8.39 9.38
CA PRO A 281 -17.40 -9.78 9.78
C PRO A 281 -17.47 -10.70 8.55
N LEU A 282 -16.62 -11.73 8.54
CA LEU A 282 -16.70 -12.82 7.58
C LEU A 282 -17.49 -13.99 8.22
N PRO A 283 -18.60 -14.46 7.62
CA PRO A 283 -19.43 -15.50 8.24
C PRO A 283 -18.69 -16.83 8.48
N ASP A 284 -18.85 -17.41 9.67
CA ASP A 284 -18.15 -18.65 10.05
C ASP A 284 -18.63 -19.90 9.32
N LYS A 285 -19.90 -19.91 8.88
CA LYS A 285 -20.67 -21.11 8.52
C LYS A 285 -19.92 -22.05 7.58
N ASP A 286 -19.25 -21.46 6.60
CA ASP A 286 -18.63 -22.20 5.50
C ASP A 286 -17.09 -22.13 5.54
N LEU A 287 -16.50 -21.43 6.52
CA LEU A 287 -15.06 -21.16 6.57
C LEU A 287 -14.21 -22.45 6.65
N LEU A 288 -14.73 -23.49 7.31
CA LEU A 288 -14.06 -24.80 7.46
C LEU A 288 -14.55 -25.85 6.45
N THR A 289 -15.43 -25.49 5.51
CA THR A 289 -16.05 -26.42 4.54
C THR A 289 -15.91 -25.89 3.10
N SER A 290 -16.95 -25.27 2.54
CA SER A 290 -16.99 -24.78 1.15
C SER A 290 -16.27 -23.44 0.95
N GLY A 291 -15.89 -22.77 2.04
CA GLY A 291 -15.25 -21.47 2.08
C GLY A 291 -16.26 -20.34 2.28
N ALA A 292 -15.84 -19.32 3.01
CA ALA A 292 -16.61 -18.10 3.18
C ALA A 292 -16.41 -17.19 1.95
N MET A 293 -17.52 -16.66 1.43
CA MET A 293 -17.50 -15.81 0.23
C MET A 293 -16.74 -14.51 0.49
N LEU A 294 -15.79 -14.19 -0.39
CA LEU A 294 -15.02 -12.94 -0.36
C LEU A 294 -15.68 -11.89 -1.27
N GLY A 295 -15.13 -10.68 -1.27
CA GLY A 295 -15.50 -9.65 -2.23
C GLY A 295 -15.04 -8.27 -1.80
N CYS A 296 -15.26 -7.28 -2.66
CA CYS A 296 -14.63 -5.97 -2.54
C CYS A 296 -15.48 -4.98 -1.75
N LYS A 297 -16.75 -4.88 -2.14
CA LYS A 297 -17.74 -3.94 -1.55
C LYS A 297 -18.78 -4.65 -0.70
N ARG A 298 -18.93 -5.96 -0.93
CA ARG A 298 -19.83 -6.90 -0.26
C ARG A 298 -19.28 -8.30 -0.48
N LEU A 299 -19.75 -9.27 0.29
CA LEU A 299 -19.34 -10.67 0.21
C LEU A 299 -20.13 -11.38 -0.90
N ASP A 300 -19.87 -11.06 -2.17
CA ASP A 300 -20.60 -11.56 -3.35
C ASP A 300 -19.77 -12.48 -4.27
N GLY A 301 -18.54 -12.80 -3.88
CA GLY A 301 -17.65 -13.68 -4.62
C GLY A 301 -17.08 -13.04 -5.87
N VAL A 302 -17.21 -11.72 -6.04
CA VAL A 302 -16.72 -11.00 -7.22
C VAL A 302 -15.50 -10.18 -6.86
N ILE A 303 -14.37 -10.50 -7.49
CA ILE A 303 -13.10 -9.78 -7.33
C ILE A 303 -12.60 -9.33 -8.71
N PRO A 304 -12.73 -8.03 -9.06
CA PRO A 304 -12.22 -7.50 -10.31
C PRO A 304 -10.68 -7.54 -10.36
N PRO A 305 -10.07 -7.49 -11.56
CA PRO A 305 -8.64 -7.26 -11.69
C PRO A 305 -8.25 -5.94 -11.02
N ALA A 306 -7.00 -5.82 -10.57
CA ALA A 306 -6.33 -4.58 -10.17
C ALA A 306 -7.27 -3.45 -9.69
N GLY A 307 -7.49 -3.40 -8.36
CA GLY A 307 -8.43 -2.46 -7.74
C GLY A 307 -9.18 -3.05 -6.55
N CYS A 308 -9.03 -4.36 -6.32
CA CYS A 308 -9.52 -5.04 -5.14
C CYS A 308 -8.55 -6.12 -4.68
N SER A 309 -7.59 -5.70 -3.87
CA SER A 309 -6.85 -6.57 -2.97
C SER A 309 -7.33 -6.34 -1.54
N GLY A 310 -7.21 -7.38 -0.74
CA GLY A 310 -7.62 -7.34 0.65
C GLY A 310 -7.00 -8.47 1.43
N TYR A 311 -7.32 -8.52 2.71
CA TYR A 311 -6.89 -9.61 3.56
C TYR A 311 -8.00 -9.99 4.53
N VAL A 312 -7.92 -11.21 5.03
CA VAL A 312 -8.74 -11.70 6.12
C VAL A 312 -7.85 -11.89 7.34
N THR A 313 -8.31 -11.43 8.50
CA THR A 313 -7.74 -11.85 9.78
C THR A 313 -8.70 -12.78 10.49
N LEU A 314 -8.22 -13.85 11.08
CA LEU A 314 -9.01 -14.75 11.90
C LEU A 314 -8.20 -15.20 13.12
N ARG A 315 -8.87 -15.66 14.17
CA ARG A 315 -8.18 -16.15 15.37
C ARG A 315 -8.30 -17.65 15.51
N VAL A 316 -7.22 -18.24 15.98
CA VAL A 316 -7.16 -19.63 16.40
C VAL A 316 -6.63 -19.71 17.83
N VAL A 317 -7.00 -20.76 18.56
CA VAL A 317 -6.51 -21.02 19.92
C VAL A 317 -5.79 -22.36 19.96
N ALA A 318 -4.61 -22.37 20.58
CA ALA A 318 -3.84 -23.58 20.77
C ALA A 318 -4.16 -24.20 22.13
N ARG A 319 -4.44 -25.51 22.16
CA ARG A 319 -4.73 -26.28 23.38
C ARG A 319 -3.85 -27.51 23.42
N SER A 320 -3.29 -27.83 24.58
CA SER A 320 -2.62 -29.12 24.79
C SER A 320 -3.53 -30.26 24.33
N ALA A 321 -2.96 -31.24 23.64
CA ALA A 321 -3.70 -32.44 23.29
C ALA A 321 -3.88 -33.27 24.57
N GLU A 322 -5.10 -33.78 24.78
CA GLU A 322 -5.38 -34.79 25.81
C GLU A 322 -4.79 -36.15 25.42
#